data_AF-A0A0C9WUS0-F1
#
_entry.id   AF-A0A0C9WUS0-F1
#
_cell.length_a   1.000
_cell.length_b   1.000
_cell.length_c   1.000
_cell.angle_alpha   90.00
_cell.angle_beta   90.00
_cell.angle_gamma   90.00
#
_symmetry.space_group_name_H-M   'P 1'
#
loop_
_entity.id
_entity.type
_entity.pdbx_description
1 polymer ?
#
loop_
_entity_poly.entity_id
_entity_poly.type
_entity_poly.pdbx_seq_one_letter_code
_entity_poly.pdbx_strand_id
1 'polypeptide(L)'
;MATHKLILSSLDGQGGLDNQEGSDTVVLMSGEKTEHRYIYYRLYTEDGPLESYNPIYSNDLFISHISAKSVAPPRTAASLKKYLCKIEGYPGKGNLYLSLGEKTPLDDSSRLALRGDSGAGSSEFDPVALIVGVKEKRMKAPDMVDLKKLDQWAEEEARCYVYYRVYDEDGESPSKTSFDHSEPCFGRIDAVAVPPPHTVASLKRCIIQAEIFSNRDLQLFEEDDGETIMNDSNTIALHGDTYFPGSCEDNPIALVSKSAPVPFEKMLSE
;
A
#
# COMPACT_ATOMS: atom_id res chain seq x y z
N MET A 1 -30.12 45.19 14.21
CA MET A 1 -31.36 45.26 15.01
C MET A 1 -32.45 45.85 14.14
N ALA A 2 -33.68 45.32 14.26
CA ALA A 2 -34.94 45.73 13.62
C ALA A 2 -35.09 45.40 12.12
N THR A 3 -35.63 44.22 11.77
CA THR A 3 -37.07 43.90 11.53
C THR A 3 -37.60 44.34 10.17
N HIS A 4 -37.80 43.38 9.26
CA HIS A 4 -38.73 43.50 8.14
C HIS A 4 -40.00 42.69 8.43
N LYS A 5 -41.13 43.38 8.28
CA LYS A 5 -42.49 42.95 8.57
C LYS A 5 -43.16 42.55 7.25
N LEU A 6 -43.92 41.46 7.29
CA LEU A 6 -44.75 40.87 6.24
C LEU A 6 -45.66 41.87 5.49
N ILE A 7 -45.88 41.60 4.20
CA ILE A 7 -47.16 41.86 3.52
C ILE A 7 -47.50 40.64 2.65
N LEU A 8 -48.69 40.09 2.90
CA LEU A 8 -49.37 39.01 2.18
C LEU A 8 -50.63 39.65 1.56
N SER A 9 -50.95 39.34 0.30
CA SER A 9 -52.31 38.99 -0.19
C SER A 9 -52.52 39.28 -1.69
N SER A 10 -53.05 38.30 -2.44
CA SER A 10 -54.17 38.38 -3.41
C SER A 10 -54.25 37.03 -4.17
N LEU A 11 -55.20 36.12 -3.91
CA LEU A 11 -56.63 36.01 -4.28
C LEU A 11 -56.93 35.72 -5.79
N ASP A 12 -57.33 34.45 -6.01
CA ASP A 12 -58.46 33.92 -6.81
C ASP A 12 -58.42 33.61 -8.32
N GLY A 13 -58.97 32.41 -8.65
CA GLY A 13 -59.73 32.06 -9.87
C GLY A 13 -59.10 31.01 -10.80
N GLN A 14 -59.34 29.69 -10.74
CA GLN A 14 -60.54 28.88 -11.07
C GLN A 14 -60.59 28.31 -12.51
N GLY A 15 -60.39 26.98 -12.66
CA GLY A 15 -61.14 26.09 -13.59
C GLY A 15 -60.48 25.54 -14.87
N GLY A 16 -60.50 24.20 -15.06
CA GLY A 16 -60.86 23.57 -16.35
C GLY A 16 -59.87 22.62 -17.07
N LEU A 17 -59.94 21.32 -16.75
CA LEU A 17 -59.96 20.09 -17.59
C LEU A 17 -59.04 19.87 -18.85
N ASP A 18 -58.32 18.74 -18.77
CA ASP A 18 -58.04 17.67 -19.76
C ASP A 18 -57.07 17.87 -20.95
N ASN A 19 -55.87 17.25 -20.88
CA ASN A 19 -55.52 16.01 -21.61
C ASN A 19 -54.00 15.71 -21.65
N GLN A 20 -53.70 14.42 -21.42
CA GLN A 20 -52.61 13.58 -21.97
C GLN A 20 -51.12 13.78 -21.60
N GLU A 21 -50.64 12.75 -20.89
CA GLU A 21 -49.50 11.88 -21.24
C GLU A 21 -48.07 12.39 -21.05
N GLY A 22 -47.37 11.80 -20.08
CA GLY A 22 -45.91 11.69 -20.14
C GLY A 22 -45.19 11.69 -18.79
N SER A 23 -44.78 10.50 -18.36
CA SER A 23 -43.72 10.27 -17.36
C SER A 23 -44.05 10.60 -15.90
N ASP A 24 -44.92 9.78 -15.31
CA ASP A 24 -44.91 9.55 -13.87
C ASP A 24 -43.49 9.12 -13.47
N THR A 25 -42.91 9.93 -12.59
CA THR A 25 -41.61 9.69 -11.98
C THR A 25 -41.79 8.58 -10.96
N VAL A 26 -41.80 7.34 -11.45
CA VAL A 26 -41.62 6.18 -10.58
C VAL A 26 -40.13 6.17 -10.24
N VAL A 27 -39.76 6.93 -9.20
CA VAL A 27 -38.53 6.64 -8.45
C VAL A 27 -38.77 5.27 -7.84
N LEU A 28 -38.46 4.24 -8.62
CA LEU A 28 -38.24 2.90 -8.12
C LEU A 28 -37.12 3.06 -7.09
N MET A 29 -37.52 3.10 -5.83
CA MET A 29 -36.72 2.71 -4.68
C MET A 29 -36.28 1.27 -4.94
N SER A 30 -35.29 1.13 -5.82
CA SER A 30 -34.53 -0.08 -6.05
C SER A 30 -33.86 -0.35 -4.72
N GLY A 31 -34.42 -1.30 -3.96
CA GLY A 31 -33.88 -1.69 -2.68
C GLY A 31 -32.38 -1.87 -2.79
N GLU A 32 -31.64 -1.12 -1.97
CA GLU A 32 -30.20 -1.24 -1.83
C GLU A 32 -29.90 -2.70 -1.49
N LYS A 33 -29.54 -3.50 -2.50
CA LYS A 33 -28.66 -4.63 -2.27
C LYS A 33 -27.45 -4.01 -1.61
N THR A 34 -27.27 -4.23 -0.32
CA THR A 34 -26.05 -3.86 0.38
C THR A 34 -24.92 -4.61 -0.33
N GLU A 35 -24.28 -3.96 -1.30
CA GLU A 35 -23.15 -4.50 -2.00
C GLU A 35 -22.13 -4.84 -0.92
N HIS A 36 -21.73 -6.12 -0.89
CA HIS A 36 -20.85 -6.55 0.16
C HIS A 36 -19.49 -5.94 -0.11
N ARG A 37 -19.16 -4.93 0.69
CA ARG A 37 -17.89 -4.24 0.63
C ARG A 37 -16.70 -5.18 0.49
N TYR A 38 -15.81 -4.81 -0.42
CA TYR A 38 -14.49 -5.40 -0.54
C TYR A 38 -13.53 -4.83 0.50
N ILE A 39 -12.64 -5.68 0.97
CA ILE A 39 -11.50 -5.33 1.81
C ILE A 39 -10.27 -5.55 0.93
N TYR A 40 -9.65 -4.46 0.50
CA TYR A 40 -8.39 -4.49 -0.21
C TYR A 40 -7.27 -4.79 0.77
N TYR A 41 -6.33 -5.64 0.35
CA TYR A 41 -5.18 -6.00 1.14
C TYR A 41 -3.93 -6.18 0.29
N ARG A 42 -2.77 -5.93 0.91
CA ARG A 42 -1.45 -6.22 0.38
C ARG A 42 -0.71 -7.19 1.29
N LEU A 43 0.11 -8.03 0.67
CA LEU A 43 0.94 -9.00 1.39
C LEU A 43 2.39 -8.56 1.37
N TYR A 44 3.04 -8.76 2.51
CA TYR A 44 4.44 -8.42 2.67
C TYR A 44 5.18 -9.51 3.43
N THR A 45 6.48 -9.58 3.19
CA THR A 45 7.41 -10.04 4.21
C THR A 45 8.03 -8.82 4.89
N GLU A 46 8.95 -9.05 5.82
CA GLU A 46 9.75 -7.95 6.37
C GLU A 46 10.65 -7.27 5.32
N ASP A 47 10.92 -7.95 4.21
CA ASP A 47 11.89 -7.54 3.19
C ASP A 47 11.24 -6.87 1.97
N GLY A 48 9.91 -6.89 1.87
CA GLY A 48 9.20 -6.26 0.76
C GLY A 48 7.86 -6.90 0.44
N PRO A 49 7.27 -6.55 -0.72
CA PRO A 49 5.95 -7.02 -1.10
C PRO A 49 6.01 -8.49 -1.55
N LEU A 50 4.89 -9.20 -1.36
CA LEU A 50 4.74 -10.60 -1.70
C LEU A 50 3.55 -10.78 -2.64
N GLU A 51 3.75 -11.52 -3.73
CA GLU A 51 2.69 -11.77 -4.71
C GLU A 51 1.50 -12.51 -4.07
N SER A 52 0.29 -12.00 -4.27
CA SER A 52 -0.93 -12.69 -3.89
C SER A 52 -1.20 -13.89 -4.81
N TYR A 53 -1.85 -14.92 -4.29
CA TYR A 53 -2.42 -15.98 -5.12
C TYR A 53 -3.69 -15.55 -5.86
N ASN A 54 -4.26 -14.42 -5.48
CA ASN A 54 -5.49 -13.89 -6.03
C ASN A 54 -5.31 -12.41 -6.43
N PRO A 55 -4.29 -12.06 -7.24
CA PRO A 55 -4.06 -10.67 -7.62
C PRO A 55 -5.25 -10.12 -8.41
N ILE A 56 -5.55 -8.84 -8.22
CA ILE A 56 -6.66 -8.17 -8.92
C ILE A 56 -6.20 -7.37 -10.14
N TYR A 57 -4.91 -7.04 -10.23
CA TYR A 57 -4.32 -6.32 -11.36
C TYR A 57 -3.13 -7.10 -11.95
N SER A 58 -2.95 -6.97 -13.27
CA SER A 58 -1.82 -7.60 -13.98
C SER A 58 -0.49 -6.85 -13.77
N ASN A 59 -0.54 -5.55 -13.51
CA ASN A 59 0.61 -4.68 -13.25
C ASN A 59 0.87 -4.43 -11.75
N ASP A 60 0.07 -5.03 -10.86
CA ASP A 60 0.28 -5.05 -9.41
C ASP A 60 -0.16 -6.40 -8.83
N LEU A 61 0.79 -7.31 -8.69
CA LEU A 61 0.54 -8.68 -8.23
C LEU A 61 0.47 -8.79 -6.70
N PHE A 62 0.72 -7.70 -5.98
CA PHE A 62 0.85 -7.69 -4.52
C PHE A 62 -0.44 -7.28 -3.82
N ILE A 63 -1.39 -6.70 -4.58
CA ILE A 63 -2.70 -6.30 -4.11
C ILE A 63 -3.78 -7.31 -4.48
N SER A 64 -4.72 -7.50 -3.56
CA SER A 64 -5.91 -8.31 -3.76
C SER A 64 -7.07 -7.73 -2.96
N HIS A 65 -8.25 -8.33 -3.10
CA HIS A 65 -9.39 -8.03 -2.24
C HIS A 65 -10.12 -9.30 -1.80
N ILE A 66 -10.82 -9.19 -0.68
CA ILE A 66 -11.79 -10.19 -0.24
C ILE A 66 -13.13 -9.53 0.01
N SER A 67 -14.21 -10.30 -0.04
CA SER A 67 -15.49 -9.80 0.45
C SER A 67 -15.53 -9.83 1.98
N ALA A 68 -16.02 -8.75 2.61
CA ALA A 68 -16.14 -8.65 4.07
C ALA A 68 -16.96 -9.78 4.71
N LYS A 69 -17.90 -10.38 3.97
CA LYS A 69 -18.70 -11.55 4.38
C LYS A 69 -17.88 -12.83 4.55
N SER A 70 -16.68 -12.91 3.96
CA SER A 70 -15.80 -14.07 4.09
C SER A 70 -15.10 -14.12 5.45
N VAL A 71 -15.02 -12.98 6.17
CA VAL A 71 -14.44 -12.92 7.50
C VAL A 71 -15.45 -13.42 8.54
N ALA A 72 -15.07 -14.47 9.26
CA ALA A 72 -15.93 -15.07 10.28
C ALA A 72 -16.23 -14.08 11.43
N PRO A 73 -17.46 -14.07 11.98
CA PRO A 73 -17.72 -13.49 13.31
C PRO A 73 -16.75 -14.07 14.35
N PRO A 74 -16.22 -13.28 15.30
CA PRO A 74 -16.64 -11.93 15.69
C PRO A 74 -16.08 -10.77 14.85
N ARG A 75 -15.46 -11.05 13.69
CA ARG A 75 -14.83 -10.05 12.79
C ARG A 75 -13.77 -9.23 13.53
N THR A 76 -12.83 -9.95 14.13
CA THR A 76 -11.64 -9.38 14.77
C THR A 76 -10.45 -9.36 13.82
N ALA A 77 -9.39 -8.65 14.19
CA ALA A 77 -8.09 -8.69 13.52
C ALA A 77 -7.60 -10.13 13.31
N ALA A 78 -7.69 -10.97 14.36
CA ALA A 78 -7.37 -12.40 14.27
C ALA A 78 -8.23 -13.14 13.23
N SER A 79 -9.52 -12.80 13.12
CA SER A 79 -10.44 -13.44 12.17
C SER A 79 -10.08 -13.09 10.72
N LEU A 80 -9.74 -11.83 10.46
CA LEU A 80 -9.29 -11.36 9.14
C LEU A 80 -7.93 -11.97 8.79
N LYS A 81 -6.95 -11.86 9.68
CA LYS A 81 -5.61 -12.45 9.54
C LYS A 81 -5.68 -13.94 9.22
N LYS A 82 -6.46 -14.70 9.98
CA LYS A 82 -6.68 -16.14 9.75
C LYS A 82 -7.26 -16.43 8.36
N TYR A 83 -8.21 -15.61 7.91
CA TYR A 83 -8.81 -15.79 6.58
C TYR A 83 -7.82 -15.47 5.46
N LEU A 84 -7.12 -14.32 5.55
CA LEU A 84 -6.10 -13.92 4.58
C LEU A 84 -4.97 -14.96 4.50
N CYS A 85 -4.43 -15.38 5.63
CA CYS A 85 -3.41 -16.43 5.65
C CYS A 85 -3.93 -17.74 5.01
N LYS A 86 -5.18 -18.13 5.25
CA LYS A 86 -5.76 -19.34 4.63
C LYS A 86 -5.77 -19.24 3.10
N ILE A 87 -6.26 -18.14 2.54
CA ILE A 87 -6.38 -17.99 1.08
C ILE A 87 -5.02 -17.76 0.40
N GLU A 88 -4.04 -17.25 1.15
CA GLU A 88 -2.68 -17.03 0.67
C GLU A 88 -1.72 -18.18 0.98
N GLY A 89 -2.20 -19.25 1.64
CA GLY A 89 -1.39 -20.44 1.92
C GLY A 89 -0.38 -20.28 3.06
N TYR A 90 -0.61 -19.36 4.01
CA TYR A 90 0.22 -19.17 5.19
C TYR A 90 -0.40 -19.81 6.45
N PRO A 91 0.41 -20.26 7.42
CA PRO A 91 -0.06 -20.98 8.61
C PRO A 91 -0.76 -20.08 9.65
N GLY A 92 -1.03 -18.82 9.34
CA GLY A 92 -1.85 -17.93 10.19
C GLY A 92 -1.05 -17.00 11.10
N LYS A 93 0.28 -16.95 11.00
CA LYS A 93 1.09 -15.98 11.73
C LYS A 93 1.38 -14.76 10.87
N GLY A 94 1.45 -13.62 11.53
CA GLY A 94 1.76 -12.36 10.87
C GLY A 94 1.23 -11.16 11.65
N ASN A 95 1.62 -10.00 11.18
CA ASN A 95 1.21 -8.71 11.70
C ASN A 95 0.23 -8.07 10.72
N LEU A 96 -0.89 -7.56 11.24
CA LEU A 96 -1.94 -6.95 10.44
C LEU A 96 -1.95 -5.45 10.74
N TYR A 97 -1.95 -4.62 9.69
CA TYR A 97 -2.09 -3.17 9.77
C TYR A 97 -3.32 -2.79 8.95
N LEU A 98 -4.21 -1.97 9.50
CA LEU A 98 -5.47 -1.59 8.85
C LEU A 98 -5.32 -0.57 7.73
N SER A 99 -4.18 0.11 7.71
CA SER A 99 -3.78 1.11 6.73
C SER A 99 -2.27 1.02 6.54
N LEU A 100 -1.79 1.42 5.35
CA LEU A 100 -0.35 1.51 5.07
C LEU A 100 0.33 2.54 5.99
N GLY A 101 -0.38 3.59 6.42
CA GLY A 101 0.18 4.62 7.31
C GLY A 101 0.36 4.21 8.78
N GLU A 102 -0.10 3.02 9.19
CA GLU A 102 -0.04 2.60 10.60
C GLU A 102 1.38 2.24 11.05
N LYS A 103 1.74 2.68 12.26
CA LYS A 103 3.08 2.46 12.84
C LYS A 103 3.17 1.21 13.70
N THR A 104 2.05 0.62 14.05
CA THR A 104 1.96 -0.51 14.97
C THR A 104 0.95 -1.52 14.46
N PRO A 105 1.24 -2.83 14.58
CA PRO A 105 0.29 -3.84 14.19
C PRO A 105 -0.94 -3.81 15.09
N LEU A 106 -2.08 -4.15 14.50
CA LEU A 106 -3.34 -4.24 15.20
C LEU A 106 -3.38 -5.46 16.12
N ASP A 107 -3.87 -5.25 17.35
CA ASP A 107 -4.09 -6.33 18.31
C ASP A 107 -5.16 -7.33 17.82
N ASP A 108 -4.89 -8.62 18.01
CA ASP A 108 -5.71 -9.72 17.52
C ASP A 108 -7.17 -9.70 18.02
N SER A 109 -7.42 -9.13 19.20
CA SER A 109 -8.75 -9.01 19.78
C SER A 109 -9.55 -7.81 19.26
N SER A 110 -8.89 -6.89 18.55
CA SER A 110 -9.51 -5.67 18.01
C SER A 110 -10.66 -6.01 17.07
N ARG A 111 -11.83 -5.40 17.32
CA ARG A 111 -13.01 -5.57 16.47
C ARG A 111 -12.90 -4.71 15.23
N LEU A 112 -13.23 -5.27 14.08
CA LEU A 112 -13.17 -4.61 12.79
C LEU A 112 -14.57 -4.15 12.34
N ALA A 113 -14.68 -2.88 11.97
CA ALA A 113 -15.87 -2.33 11.34
C ALA A 113 -15.91 -2.69 9.85
N LEU A 114 -16.22 -3.96 9.54
CA LEU A 114 -16.28 -4.47 8.15
C LEU A 114 -17.66 -4.29 7.50
N ARG A 115 -18.51 -3.40 8.02
CA ARG A 115 -19.87 -3.15 7.52
C ARG A 115 -20.02 -1.66 7.17
N GLY A 116 -20.71 -1.38 6.07
CA GLY A 116 -20.82 -0.02 5.52
C GLY A 116 -19.63 0.32 4.62
N ASP A 117 -19.66 1.53 4.06
CA ASP A 117 -18.76 1.91 2.95
C ASP A 117 -17.40 2.47 3.41
N SER A 118 -17.22 2.67 4.73
CA SER A 118 -16.02 3.28 5.31
C SER A 118 -15.31 2.36 6.31
N GLY A 119 -13.98 2.30 6.32
CA GLY A 119 -13.17 1.52 7.27
C GLY A 119 -11.87 1.00 6.65
N ALA A 120 -11.17 0.10 7.33
CA ALA A 120 -9.91 -0.47 6.86
C ALA A 120 -10.00 -1.15 5.48
N GLY A 121 -9.06 -0.85 4.58
CA GLY A 121 -9.01 -1.42 3.23
C GLY A 121 -10.26 -1.17 2.40
N SER A 122 -10.94 -0.02 2.56
CA SER A 122 -12.03 0.39 1.65
C SER A 122 -11.53 0.74 0.25
N SER A 123 -10.23 0.98 0.10
CA SER A 123 -9.61 1.46 -1.12
C SER A 123 -8.35 0.68 -1.42
N GLU A 124 -8.03 0.55 -2.70
CA GLU A 124 -6.77 0.01 -3.20
C GLU A 124 -5.55 0.92 -2.93
N PHE A 125 -5.76 2.22 -2.69
CA PHE A 125 -4.71 3.19 -2.34
C PHE A 125 -4.29 3.10 -0.87
N ASP A 126 -5.22 2.72 0.02
CA ASP A 126 -4.95 2.47 1.44
C ASP A 126 -5.48 1.09 1.87
N PRO A 127 -4.85 0.01 1.38
CA PRO A 127 -5.23 -1.36 1.68
C PRO A 127 -4.79 -1.77 3.09
N VAL A 128 -5.39 -2.83 3.60
CA VAL A 128 -4.90 -3.54 4.79
C VAL A 128 -3.56 -4.21 4.45
N ALA A 129 -2.52 -4.05 5.28
CA ALA A 129 -1.26 -4.76 5.09
C ALA A 129 -1.19 -5.99 6.00
N LEU A 130 -0.86 -7.14 5.42
CA LEU A 130 -0.52 -8.36 6.16
C LEU A 130 0.96 -8.69 5.94
N ILE A 131 1.74 -8.60 7.02
CA ILE A 131 3.16 -8.96 7.03
C ILE A 131 3.31 -10.38 7.57
N VAL A 132 3.78 -11.30 6.74
CA VAL A 132 4.05 -12.71 7.09
C VAL A 132 5.54 -12.95 7.30
N GLY A 133 5.88 -13.91 8.16
CA GLY A 133 7.28 -14.24 8.45
C GLY A 133 7.95 -15.04 7.34
N VAL A 134 9.15 -14.64 6.92
CA VAL A 134 9.95 -15.30 5.84
C VAL A 134 10.23 -16.78 6.11
N LYS A 135 10.26 -17.20 7.38
CA LYS A 135 10.48 -18.59 7.79
C LYS A 135 9.30 -19.51 7.49
N GLU A 136 8.14 -18.95 7.15
CA GLU A 136 6.93 -19.74 6.94
C GLU A 136 6.82 -20.19 5.48
N LYS A 137 6.90 -21.50 5.28
CA LYS A 137 6.72 -22.08 3.95
C LYS A 137 5.27 -21.90 3.50
N ARG A 138 5.09 -21.13 2.42
CA ARG A 138 3.80 -21.00 1.73
C ARG A 138 3.34 -22.37 1.21
N MET A 139 2.09 -22.71 1.46
CA MET A 139 1.45 -23.91 0.92
C MET A 139 1.33 -23.79 -0.60
N LYS A 140 1.20 -24.93 -1.29
CA LYS A 140 1.08 -24.94 -2.76
C LYS A 140 -0.09 -24.06 -3.20
N ALA A 141 0.18 -23.18 -4.17
CA ALA A 141 -0.84 -22.33 -4.77
C ALA A 141 -1.99 -23.18 -5.36
N PRO A 142 -3.24 -22.69 -5.28
CA PRO A 142 -4.30 -23.17 -6.17
C PRO A 142 -3.96 -22.86 -7.64
N ASP A 143 -4.76 -23.36 -8.58
CA ASP A 143 -4.55 -23.07 -10.00
C ASP A 143 -4.41 -21.55 -10.23
N MET A 144 -3.31 -21.16 -10.85
CA MET A 144 -2.90 -19.76 -10.93
C MET A 144 -3.89 -18.96 -11.77
N VAL A 145 -4.23 -17.75 -11.30
CA VAL A 145 -5.06 -16.81 -12.05
C VAL A 145 -4.40 -16.51 -13.39
N ASP A 146 -5.18 -16.55 -14.47
CA ASP A 146 -4.70 -16.17 -15.81
C ASP A 146 -4.50 -14.65 -15.86
N LEU A 147 -3.24 -14.21 -15.66
CA LEU A 147 -2.86 -12.80 -15.59
C LEU A 147 -3.29 -12.00 -16.83
N LYS A 148 -3.44 -12.66 -17.99
CA LYS A 148 -3.88 -12.01 -19.23
C LYS A 148 -5.35 -11.57 -19.20
N LYS A 149 -6.12 -12.05 -18.23
CA LYS A 149 -7.53 -11.70 -18.03
C LYS A 149 -7.73 -10.64 -16.96
N LEU A 150 -6.68 -10.23 -16.26
CA LEU A 150 -6.75 -9.17 -15.26
C LEU A 150 -6.63 -7.82 -15.94
N ASP A 151 -7.41 -6.86 -15.45
CA ASP A 151 -7.26 -5.47 -15.85
C ASP A 151 -5.91 -4.92 -15.38
N GLN A 152 -5.47 -3.84 -16.02
CA GLN A 152 -4.37 -3.04 -15.50
C GLN A 152 -4.95 -1.98 -14.59
N TRP A 153 -4.24 -1.69 -13.50
CA TRP A 153 -4.59 -0.58 -12.64
C TRP A 153 -4.42 0.72 -13.43
N ALA A 154 -5.50 1.48 -13.59
CA ALA A 154 -5.59 2.58 -14.53
C ALA A 154 -4.84 3.86 -14.07
N GLU A 155 -4.46 3.93 -12.81
CA GLU A 155 -3.83 5.11 -12.20
C GLU A 155 -2.34 4.86 -11.93
N GLU A 156 -1.60 4.46 -12.96
CA GLU A 156 -0.15 4.32 -12.86
C GLU A 156 0.52 5.66 -12.54
N GLU A 157 -0.05 6.79 -13.00
CA GLU A 157 0.43 8.14 -12.65
C GLU A 157 0.22 8.51 -11.17
N ALA A 158 -0.62 7.77 -10.43
CA ALA A 158 -0.80 7.95 -8.99
C ALA A 158 0.24 7.17 -8.15
N ARG A 159 1.14 6.40 -8.79
CA ARG A 159 2.19 5.67 -8.07
C ARG A 159 3.22 6.64 -7.50
N CYS A 160 3.40 6.56 -6.19
CA CYS A 160 4.51 7.22 -5.52
C CYS A 160 5.75 6.33 -5.59
N TYR A 161 6.89 6.91 -5.96
CA TYR A 161 8.17 6.22 -5.96
C TYR A 161 9.10 6.80 -4.88
N VAL A 162 10.01 5.95 -4.40
CA VAL A 162 11.18 6.38 -3.62
C VAL A 162 12.38 6.36 -4.56
N TYR A 163 12.93 7.53 -4.83
CA TYR A 163 14.08 7.74 -5.69
C TYR A 163 15.38 7.72 -4.88
N TYR A 164 16.40 7.07 -5.42
CA TYR A 164 17.70 6.97 -4.78
C TYR A 164 18.84 6.88 -5.78
N ARG A 165 20.02 7.37 -5.37
CA ARG A 165 21.28 7.25 -6.13
C ARG A 165 22.22 6.30 -5.42
N VAL A 166 22.80 5.36 -6.17
CA VAL A 166 23.63 4.29 -5.62
C VAL A 166 25.11 4.68 -5.69
N TYR A 167 25.79 4.53 -4.56
CA TYR A 167 27.22 4.72 -4.41
C TYR A 167 27.85 3.46 -3.80
N ASP A 168 29.08 3.17 -4.21
CA ASP A 168 29.97 2.21 -3.55
C ASP A 168 31.25 2.89 -3.07
N GLU A 169 32.27 2.11 -2.71
CA GLU A 169 33.54 2.61 -2.20
C GLU A 169 34.34 3.41 -3.24
N ASP A 170 34.07 3.21 -4.53
CA ASP A 170 34.76 3.85 -5.65
C ASP A 170 33.99 5.07 -6.21
N GLY A 171 32.76 5.30 -5.76
CA GLY A 171 31.91 6.41 -6.18
C GLY A 171 30.54 5.95 -6.66
N GLU A 172 29.99 6.57 -7.70
CA GLU A 172 28.69 6.17 -8.24
C GLU A 172 28.72 4.75 -8.81
N SER A 173 27.67 3.98 -8.50
CA SER A 173 27.55 2.58 -8.92
C SER A 173 26.21 2.35 -9.64
N PRO A 174 26.14 1.49 -10.68
CA PRO A 174 24.90 1.24 -11.38
C PRO A 174 23.82 0.58 -10.51
N SER A 175 22.61 1.13 -10.55
CA SER A 175 21.41 0.55 -9.93
C SER A 175 20.81 -0.55 -10.80
N LYS A 176 20.33 -1.63 -10.18
CA LYS A 176 19.54 -2.70 -10.81
C LYS A 176 18.10 -2.30 -11.07
N THR A 177 17.61 -1.28 -10.37
CA THR A 177 16.27 -0.71 -10.52
C THR A 177 16.28 0.58 -11.34
N SER A 178 17.37 0.83 -12.08
CA SER A 178 17.48 2.01 -12.92
C SER A 178 16.36 2.07 -13.95
N PHE A 179 15.73 3.24 -14.02
CA PHE A 179 14.60 3.52 -14.89
C PHE A 179 14.94 4.51 -16.01
N ASP A 180 16.12 5.16 -15.92
CA ASP A 180 16.67 6.02 -16.95
C ASP A 180 18.05 5.52 -17.39
N HIS A 181 18.17 5.20 -18.68
CA HIS A 181 19.43 4.75 -19.27
C HIS A 181 20.52 5.83 -19.31
N SER A 182 20.15 7.11 -19.19
CA SER A 182 21.11 8.20 -19.14
C SER A 182 21.77 8.36 -17.76
N GLU A 183 21.08 7.93 -16.70
CA GLU A 183 21.51 7.99 -15.31
C GLU A 183 21.51 6.58 -14.68
N PRO A 184 22.48 5.71 -15.01
CA PRO A 184 22.47 4.30 -14.63
C PRO A 184 22.64 4.06 -13.11
N CYS A 185 23.17 5.03 -12.37
CA CYS A 185 23.27 4.97 -10.90
C CYS A 185 21.96 5.35 -10.19
N PHE A 186 20.97 5.80 -10.95
CA PHE A 186 19.72 6.31 -10.43
C PHE A 186 18.63 5.25 -10.44
N GLY A 187 18.19 4.85 -9.24
CA GLY A 187 17.21 3.80 -9.01
C GLY A 187 15.92 4.31 -8.40
N ARG A 188 14.86 3.49 -8.49
CA ARG A 188 13.60 3.76 -7.80
C ARG A 188 12.90 2.47 -7.41
N ILE A 189 12.16 2.52 -6.31
CA ILE A 189 11.19 1.48 -5.94
C ILE A 189 9.83 2.10 -5.68
N ASP A 190 8.77 1.31 -5.88
CA ASP A 190 7.41 1.73 -5.57
C ASP A 190 7.26 1.93 -4.05
N ALA A 191 6.69 3.06 -3.63
CA ALA A 191 6.45 3.36 -2.22
C ALA A 191 5.55 2.28 -1.58
N VAL A 192 4.57 1.74 -2.31
CA VAL A 192 3.70 0.66 -1.78
C VAL A 192 4.44 -0.68 -1.60
N ALA A 193 5.67 -0.81 -2.12
CA ALA A 193 6.50 -1.99 -1.90
C ALA A 193 7.10 -2.01 -0.48
N VAL A 194 7.26 -0.83 0.15
CA VAL A 194 7.81 -0.75 1.50
C VAL A 194 6.73 -1.16 2.50
N PRO A 195 6.97 -2.18 3.35
CA PRO A 195 5.96 -2.60 4.32
C PRO A 195 5.84 -1.59 5.48
N PRO A 196 4.63 -1.45 6.07
CA PRO A 196 4.48 -0.78 7.36
C PRO A 196 5.43 -1.36 8.40
N PRO A 197 6.01 -0.54 9.31
CA PRO A 197 5.63 0.83 9.63
C PRO A 197 6.37 1.94 8.85
N HIS A 198 6.88 1.64 7.64
CA HIS A 198 7.60 2.60 6.78
C HIS A 198 8.77 3.28 7.47
N THR A 199 9.56 2.50 8.19
CA THR A 199 10.83 2.95 8.74
C THR A 199 11.94 2.97 7.67
N VAL A 200 13.01 3.70 7.95
CA VAL A 200 14.27 3.62 7.19
C VAL A 200 14.77 2.17 7.12
N ALA A 201 14.63 1.38 8.19
CA ALA A 201 14.98 -0.03 8.17
C ALA A 201 14.15 -0.86 7.16
N SER A 202 12.83 -0.67 7.12
CA SER A 202 11.98 -1.34 6.12
C SER A 202 12.32 -0.90 4.70
N LEU A 203 12.59 0.39 4.48
CA LEU A 203 13.02 0.91 3.18
C LEU A 203 14.34 0.28 2.75
N LYS A 204 15.34 0.25 3.64
CA LYS A 204 16.64 -0.40 3.39
C LYS A 204 16.48 -1.86 2.99
N ARG A 205 15.64 -2.63 3.68
CA ARG A 205 15.39 -4.04 3.33
C ARG A 205 14.79 -4.20 1.95
N CYS A 206 13.85 -3.34 1.57
CA CYS A 206 13.28 -3.35 0.21
C CYS A 206 14.31 -3.00 -0.85
N ILE A 207 15.14 -1.98 -0.63
CA ILE A 207 16.22 -1.59 -1.55
C ILE A 207 17.25 -2.71 -1.66
N ILE A 208 17.66 -3.34 -0.55
CA ILE A 208 18.55 -4.52 -0.55
C ILE A 208 18.02 -5.61 -1.47
N GLN A 209 16.74 -5.94 -1.32
CA GLN A 209 16.08 -6.99 -2.08
C GLN A 209 15.99 -6.62 -3.57
N ALA A 210 15.69 -5.36 -3.89
CA ALA A 210 15.54 -4.87 -5.26
C ALA A 210 16.89 -4.74 -6.00
N GLU A 211 17.93 -4.29 -5.30
CA GLU A 211 19.29 -4.13 -5.82
C GLU A 211 20.11 -5.44 -5.77
N ILE A 212 19.58 -6.48 -5.12
CA ILE A 212 20.22 -7.79 -4.94
C ILE A 212 21.55 -7.63 -4.18
N PHE A 213 21.59 -6.71 -3.20
CA PHE A 213 22.78 -6.54 -2.36
C PHE A 213 22.93 -7.75 -1.42
N SER A 214 24.09 -8.40 -1.50
CA SER A 214 24.45 -9.51 -0.60
C SER A 214 25.68 -9.13 0.21
N ASN A 215 25.62 -9.31 1.53
CA ASN A 215 26.75 -9.08 2.46
C ASN A 215 27.37 -7.68 2.38
N ARG A 216 26.54 -6.64 2.21
CA ARG A 216 26.98 -5.25 2.22
C ARG A 216 26.34 -4.48 3.36
N ASP A 217 27.11 -3.56 3.93
CA ASP A 217 26.56 -2.57 4.85
C ASP A 217 25.98 -1.41 4.03
N LEU A 218 24.80 -0.94 4.41
CA LEU A 218 24.07 0.07 3.65
C LEU A 218 23.67 1.24 4.53
N GLN A 219 24.16 2.40 4.15
CA GLN A 219 23.82 3.66 4.76
C GLN A 219 22.95 4.49 3.79
N LEU A 220 21.83 4.97 4.31
CA LEU A 220 20.99 5.96 3.62
C LEU A 220 21.30 7.35 4.16
N PHE A 221 21.34 8.33 3.26
CA PHE A 221 21.41 9.75 3.55
C PHE A 221 20.21 10.43 2.89
N GLU A 222 19.69 11.51 3.50
CA GLU A 222 18.50 12.19 2.97
C GLU A 222 18.74 12.77 1.58
N GLU A 223 19.97 13.23 1.33
CA GLU A 223 20.42 13.86 0.08
C GLU A 223 21.84 13.36 -0.27
N ASP A 224 22.36 13.74 -1.44
CA ASP A 224 23.66 13.32 -1.97
C ASP A 224 24.86 14.09 -1.41
N ASP A 225 24.63 15.16 -0.66
CA ASP A 225 25.66 15.89 0.09
C ASP A 225 26.27 15.08 1.24
N GLY A 226 25.60 14.01 1.68
CA GLY A 226 26.01 13.14 2.76
C GLY A 226 25.95 13.78 4.16
N GLU A 227 25.30 14.93 4.33
CA GLU A 227 25.26 15.65 5.61
C GLU A 227 24.31 14.97 6.62
N THR A 228 23.17 14.47 6.15
CA THR A 228 22.10 13.94 7.02
C THR A 228 21.94 12.43 6.88
N ILE A 229 22.47 11.71 7.88
CA ILE A 229 22.34 10.25 8.00
C ILE A 229 20.93 9.86 8.43
N MET A 230 20.26 8.99 7.67
CA MET A 230 18.95 8.46 8.04
C MET A 230 19.09 7.35 9.09
N ASN A 231 18.41 7.50 10.23
CA ASN A 231 18.38 6.49 11.29
C ASN A 231 17.34 5.40 10.99
N ASP A 232 17.72 4.13 11.14
CA ASP A 232 16.89 2.96 10.88
C ASP A 232 15.51 2.97 11.58
N SER A 233 15.40 3.62 12.74
CA SER A 233 14.15 3.72 13.51
C SER A 233 13.23 4.87 13.07
N ASN A 234 13.71 5.80 12.24
CA ASN A 234 12.91 6.93 11.78
C ASN A 234 11.81 6.44 10.83
N THR A 235 10.59 6.96 11.01
CA THR A 235 9.46 6.70 10.12
C THR A 235 9.44 7.69 8.95
N ILE A 236 9.11 7.19 7.76
CA ILE A 236 9.02 7.92 6.49
C ILE A 236 7.55 8.01 6.08
N ALA A 237 7.09 9.20 5.70
CA ALA A 237 5.71 9.44 5.31
C ALA A 237 5.44 9.08 3.84
N LEU A 238 5.67 7.83 3.45
CA LEU A 238 5.63 7.35 2.05
C LEU A 238 4.29 7.53 1.32
N HIS A 239 3.18 7.65 2.05
CA HIS A 239 1.83 7.82 1.51
C HIS A 239 1.13 9.09 2.02
N GLY A 240 1.90 10.05 2.54
CA GLY A 240 1.37 11.34 2.97
C GLY A 240 1.48 12.39 1.87
N ASP A 241 0.67 13.44 1.95
CA ASP A 241 0.77 14.64 1.09
C ASP A 241 2.01 15.52 1.41
N THR A 242 2.89 15.04 2.29
CA THR A 242 4.05 15.76 2.78
C THR A 242 5.32 15.28 2.09
N TYR A 243 6.23 16.21 1.81
CA TYR A 243 7.59 15.88 1.36
C TYR A 243 8.27 14.85 2.28
N PHE A 244 8.99 13.92 1.66
CA PHE A 244 9.88 12.98 2.34
C PHE A 244 11.16 12.80 1.51
N PRO A 245 12.30 12.41 2.13
CA PRO A 245 13.54 12.18 1.38
C PRO A 245 13.35 11.19 0.23
N GLY A 246 13.78 11.56 -0.98
CA GLY A 246 13.60 10.74 -2.18
C GLY A 246 12.18 10.72 -2.75
N SER A 247 11.30 11.66 -2.38
CA SER A 247 9.96 11.78 -2.99
C SER A 247 9.96 12.36 -4.41
N CYS A 248 11.10 12.89 -4.88
CA CYS A 248 11.27 13.42 -6.23
C CYS A 248 12.64 13.07 -6.81
N GLU A 249 12.76 13.17 -8.13
CA GLU A 249 13.96 12.81 -8.87
C GLU A 249 15.14 13.76 -8.60
N ASP A 250 14.84 15.05 -8.40
CA ASP A 250 15.84 16.10 -8.20
C ASP A 250 16.55 15.98 -6.83
N ASN A 251 15.88 15.44 -5.81
CA ASN A 251 16.40 15.28 -4.45
C ASN A 251 16.29 13.83 -3.99
N PRO A 252 17.12 12.92 -4.54
CA PRO A 252 17.05 11.53 -4.22
C PRO A 252 17.81 11.18 -2.93
N ILE A 253 17.41 10.08 -2.30
CA ILE A 253 18.17 9.50 -1.19
C ILE A 253 19.53 9.01 -1.72
N ALA A 254 20.62 9.30 -1.03
CA ALA A 254 21.89 8.67 -1.33
C ALA A 254 22.03 7.33 -0.60
N LEU A 255 22.23 6.26 -1.39
CA LEU A 255 22.45 4.90 -0.92
C LEU A 255 23.93 4.56 -1.03
N VAL A 256 24.64 4.51 0.09
CA VAL A 256 26.06 4.14 0.13
C VAL A 256 26.21 2.69 0.56
N SER A 257 26.80 1.89 -0.33
CA SER A 257 27.03 0.46 -0.21
C SER A 257 28.49 0.18 0.09
N LYS A 258 28.78 -0.42 1.24
CA LYS A 258 30.16 -0.73 1.67
C LYS A 258 30.36 -2.22 1.82
N SER A 259 31.59 -2.67 1.56
CA SER A 259 31.96 -4.05 1.86
C SER A 259 31.84 -4.30 3.36
N ALA A 260 31.12 -5.36 3.76
CA ALA A 260 31.04 -5.71 5.17
C ALA A 260 32.45 -6.10 5.66
N PRO A 261 32.92 -5.58 6.81
CA PRO A 261 34.25 -5.93 7.31
C PRO A 261 34.35 -7.45 7.52
N VAL A 262 35.36 -8.06 6.90
CA VAL A 262 35.62 -9.49 7.07
C VAL A 262 35.98 -9.73 8.54
N PRO A 263 35.33 -10.67 9.26
CA PRO A 263 35.68 -10.95 10.64
C PRO A 263 37.17 -11.34 10.75
N PHE A 264 37.88 -10.73 11.69
CA PHE A 264 39.32 -10.88 11.94
C PHE A 264 39.81 -12.33 12.13
N GLU A 265 38.90 -13.31 12.30
CA GLU A 265 39.25 -14.73 12.47
C GLU A 265 39.82 -15.42 11.21
N LYS A 266 39.82 -14.76 10.04
CA LYS A 266 40.40 -15.32 8.79
C LYS A 266 41.79 -14.79 8.40
N MET A 267 42.38 -13.85 9.14
CA MET A 267 43.69 -13.26 8.77
C MET A 267 44.91 -13.95 9.41
N LEU A 268 44.75 -15.11 10.06
CA LEU A 268 45.86 -15.86 10.67
C LEU A 268 46.15 -17.22 10.02
N SER A 269 45.72 -17.43 8.77
CA SER A 269 46.05 -18.65 8.02
C SER A 269 46.54 -18.34 6.61
N GLU A 270 47.66 -17.64 6.49
CA GLU A 270 48.58 -17.73 5.33
C GLU A 270 50.03 -17.73 5.82
#